data_AF-A0A1F3SXS9-F1
#
_entry.id   AF-A0A1F3SXS9-F1
#
_cell.length_a   1.000
_cell.length_b   1.000
_cell.length_c   1.000
_cell.angle_alpha   90.00
_cell.angle_beta   90.00
_cell.angle_gamma   90.00
#
_symmetry.space_group_name_H-M   'P 1'
#
loop_
_entity.id
_entity.type
_entity.pdbx_description
1 polymer ?
#
loop_
_entity_poly.entity_id
_entity_poly.type
_entity_poly.pdbx_seq_one_letter_code
_entity_poly.pdbx_strand_id
1 'polypeptide(L)'
;MKRTLILLSLVAATFTWLSVSARASFADPYTEPSIEDGPVMTIPAGCDVEDWCLVKSTECKLVFDAHPNGLYRSTVRYSVVRRANIACPGYYGTERRVITGPVEPVYFQSTVQGSWSAARSEAFGLCRSYREDWVSLAPECPAR
;
A
#
# COMPACT_ATOMS: atom_id res chain seq x y z
N MET A 1 -11.51 -54.21 51.78
CA MET A 1 -10.46 -53.28 51.28
C MET A 1 -10.42 -53.34 49.76
N LYS A 2 -10.87 -52.29 49.07
CA LYS A 2 -10.49 -51.91 47.69
C LYS A 2 -11.27 -50.62 47.35
N ARG A 3 -10.58 -49.48 47.39
CA ARG A 3 -11.12 -48.16 47.04
C ARG A 3 -10.83 -47.92 45.56
N THR A 4 -11.88 -47.69 44.79
CA THR A 4 -11.82 -47.34 43.37
C THR A 4 -11.55 -45.83 43.25
N LEU A 5 -10.43 -45.46 42.64
CA LEU A 5 -10.04 -44.07 42.37
C LEU A 5 -10.57 -43.67 40.99
N ILE A 6 -11.45 -42.65 40.97
CA ILE A 6 -11.94 -42.01 39.75
C ILE A 6 -10.96 -40.89 39.40
N LEU A 7 -10.27 -41.02 38.27
CA LEU A 7 -9.45 -39.95 37.67
C LEU A 7 -10.37 -38.99 36.90
N LEU A 8 -10.56 -37.79 37.46
CA LEU A 8 -11.09 -36.63 36.74
C LEU A 8 -9.92 -35.94 36.01
N SER A 9 -9.93 -36.00 34.68
CA SER A 9 -9.04 -35.17 33.85
C SER A 9 -9.68 -33.79 33.67
N LEU A 10 -9.06 -32.78 34.28
CA LEU A 10 -9.41 -31.38 34.06
C LEU A 10 -8.68 -30.90 32.79
N VAL A 11 -9.42 -30.63 31.73
CA VAL A 11 -8.90 -29.97 30.53
C VAL A 11 -8.79 -28.47 30.84
N ALA A 12 -7.57 -28.02 31.11
CA ALA A 12 -7.26 -26.59 31.24
C ALA A 12 -7.26 -25.96 29.83
N ALA A 13 -8.33 -25.25 29.48
CA ALA A 13 -8.36 -24.40 28.30
C ALA A 13 -7.51 -23.16 28.56
N THR A 14 -6.25 -23.17 28.11
CA THR A 14 -5.39 -21.99 28.11
C THR A 14 -5.84 -21.06 26.99
N PHE A 15 -6.65 -20.07 27.34
CA PHE A 15 -6.92 -18.90 26.50
C PHE A 15 -5.62 -18.06 26.44
N THR A 16 -4.76 -18.34 25.46
CA THR A 16 -3.65 -17.45 25.12
C THR A 16 -4.21 -16.24 24.41
N TRP A 17 -4.44 -15.16 25.17
CA TRP A 17 -4.53 -13.82 24.62
C TRP A 17 -3.19 -13.51 23.95
N LEU A 18 -3.16 -13.58 22.62
CA LEU A 18 -2.11 -12.96 21.83
C LEU A 18 -2.26 -11.46 21.99
N SER A 19 -1.53 -10.91 22.96
CA SER A 19 -1.23 -9.48 23.03
C SER A 19 -0.53 -9.12 21.73
N VAL A 20 -1.27 -8.63 20.74
CA VAL A 20 -0.69 -7.93 19.60
C VAL A 20 -0.11 -6.65 20.19
N SER A 21 1.17 -6.71 20.59
CA SER A 21 1.95 -5.52 20.85
C SER A 21 2.10 -4.82 19.50
N ALA A 22 1.13 -3.97 19.17
CA ALA A 22 1.33 -2.93 18.18
C ALA A 22 2.49 -2.07 18.70
N ARG A 23 3.71 -2.42 18.32
CA ARG A 23 4.85 -1.53 18.42
C ARG A 23 4.55 -0.39 17.46
N ALA A 24 3.96 0.68 17.97
CA ALA A 24 4.12 1.98 17.35
C ALA A 24 5.61 2.33 17.48
N SER A 25 6.41 1.86 16.55
CA SER A 25 7.73 2.44 16.30
C SER A 25 7.44 3.90 15.97
N PHE A 26 7.85 4.82 16.84
CA PHE A 26 8.04 6.21 16.43
C PHE A 26 8.97 6.15 15.22
N ALA A 27 8.42 6.32 14.02
CA ALA A 27 9.21 6.43 12.82
C ALA A 27 10.15 7.63 13.04
N ASP A 28 11.46 7.37 13.03
CA ASP A 28 12.44 8.44 13.03
C ASP A 28 12.10 9.36 11.85
N PRO A 29 11.90 10.67 12.08
CA PRO A 29 11.54 11.62 11.03
C PRO A 29 12.57 11.67 9.89
N TYR A 30 13.77 11.10 10.07
CA TYR A 30 14.83 11.03 9.06
C TYR A 30 14.94 9.68 8.34
N THR A 31 14.09 8.70 8.67
CA THR A 31 14.09 7.42 7.94
C THR A 31 13.40 7.62 6.59
N GLU A 32 14.15 7.44 5.50
CA GLU A 32 13.59 7.42 4.15
C GLU A 32 12.41 6.45 4.10
N PRO A 33 11.23 6.85 3.59
CA PRO A 33 10.12 5.91 3.47
C PRO A 33 10.58 4.74 2.61
N SER A 34 10.56 3.53 3.18
CA SER A 34 10.75 2.30 2.41
C SER A 34 9.77 2.36 1.24
N ILE A 35 10.30 2.32 0.02
CA ILE A 35 9.52 2.39 -1.23
C ILE A 35 8.68 1.11 -1.40
N GLU A 36 8.88 0.08 -0.57
CA GLU A 36 8.37 -1.27 -0.85
C GLU A 36 7.01 -1.65 -0.23
N ASP A 37 6.43 -0.90 0.70
CA ASP A 37 5.22 -1.36 1.44
C ASP A 37 3.98 -0.49 1.23
N GLY A 38 3.66 -0.20 -0.03
CA GLY A 38 2.32 0.27 -0.40
C GLY A 38 1.36 -0.92 -0.48
N PRO A 39 0.13 -0.84 0.06
CA PRO A 39 -0.85 -1.89 -0.19
C PRO A 39 -1.13 -1.91 -1.70
N VAL A 40 -0.91 -3.05 -2.37
CA VAL A 40 -1.08 -3.21 -3.83
C VAL A 40 -2.45 -3.81 -4.10
N MET A 41 -3.10 -3.41 -5.20
CA MET A 41 -4.25 -4.14 -5.73
C MET A 41 -3.82 -5.57 -6.10
N THR A 42 -4.24 -6.55 -5.28
CA THR A 42 -3.97 -7.96 -5.55
C THR A 42 -5.12 -8.57 -6.35
N ILE A 43 -4.82 -9.07 -7.55
CA ILE A 43 -5.75 -9.89 -8.33
C ILE A 43 -5.64 -11.33 -7.82
N PRO A 44 -6.76 -12.00 -7.45
CA PRO A 44 -6.70 -13.39 -6.99
C PRO A 44 -6.09 -14.30 -8.05
N ALA A 45 -5.36 -15.32 -7.61
CA ALA A 45 -4.70 -16.26 -8.50
C ALA A 45 -5.71 -16.96 -9.41
N GLY A 46 -5.40 -17.03 -10.70
CA GLY A 46 -6.26 -17.64 -11.72
C GLY A 46 -7.41 -16.75 -12.22
N CYS A 47 -7.49 -15.49 -11.77
CA CYS A 47 -8.40 -14.52 -12.36
C CYS A 47 -7.69 -13.66 -13.42
N ASP A 48 -8.43 -13.30 -14.47
CA ASP A 48 -7.98 -12.42 -15.53
C ASP A 48 -8.60 -11.02 -15.39
N VAL A 49 -7.83 -9.98 -15.70
CA VAL A 49 -8.33 -8.60 -15.71
C VAL A 49 -8.99 -8.33 -17.05
N GLU A 50 -10.31 -8.09 -17.06
CA GLU A 50 -11.06 -7.73 -18.27
C GLU A 50 -10.96 -6.23 -18.56
N ASP A 51 -11.03 -5.41 -17.51
CA ASP A 51 -11.00 -3.95 -17.60
C ASP A 51 -10.48 -3.33 -16.30
N TRP A 52 -9.97 -2.10 -16.36
CA TRP A 52 -9.56 -1.34 -15.19
C TRP A 52 -9.84 0.14 -15.39
N CYS A 53 -10.00 0.88 -14.29
CA CYS A 53 -10.20 2.31 -14.30
C CYS A 53 -9.60 2.99 -13.08
N LEU A 54 -9.24 4.26 -13.23
CA LEU A 54 -8.82 5.13 -12.14
C LEU A 54 -10.04 5.70 -11.43
N VAL A 55 -10.15 5.42 -10.13
CA VAL A 55 -11.25 5.92 -9.29
C VAL A 55 -10.95 7.33 -8.79
N LYS A 56 -9.73 7.53 -8.27
CA LYS A 56 -9.31 8.79 -7.68
C LYS A 56 -7.79 8.91 -7.65
N SER A 57 -7.32 10.14 -7.72
CA SER A 57 -5.93 10.53 -7.49
C SER A 57 -5.82 11.69 -6.52
N THR A 58 -4.67 11.82 -5.86
CA THR A 58 -4.32 12.99 -5.05
C THR A 58 -3.45 13.96 -5.82
N GLU A 59 -3.12 15.10 -5.23
CA GLU A 59 -2.01 15.92 -5.73
C GLU A 59 -0.66 15.35 -5.27
N CYS A 60 0.42 15.78 -5.91
CA CYS A 60 1.79 15.54 -5.45
C CYS A 60 1.98 16.24 -4.10
N LYS A 61 2.44 15.53 -3.08
CA LYS A 61 2.69 16.08 -1.75
C LYS A 61 4.08 15.73 -1.28
N LEU A 62 4.79 16.71 -0.73
CA LEU A 62 6.06 16.44 -0.08
C LEU A 62 5.86 15.54 1.13
N VAL A 63 6.66 14.49 1.24
CA VAL A 63 6.69 13.59 2.40
C VAL A 63 7.83 13.96 3.32
N PHE A 64 9.02 14.15 2.75
CA PHE A 64 10.25 14.29 3.52
C PHE A 64 11.33 15.04 2.74
N ASP A 65 12.16 15.78 3.45
CA ASP A 65 13.43 16.33 2.96
C ASP A 65 14.57 15.80 3.83
N ALA A 66 15.54 15.14 3.20
CA ALA A 66 16.78 14.69 3.82
C ALA A 66 17.88 15.74 3.63
N HIS A 67 18.76 15.85 4.61
CA HIS A 67 19.97 16.67 4.52
C HIS A 67 21.26 15.88 4.82
N PRO A 68 21.61 14.87 4.00
CA PRO A 68 22.84 14.11 4.22
C PRO A 68 24.08 14.95 3.90
N ASN A 69 24.93 15.19 4.89
CA ASN A 69 26.28 15.77 4.73
C ASN A 69 26.33 17.14 4.00
N GLY A 70 25.37 18.03 4.25
CA GLY A 70 25.33 19.34 3.58
C GLY A 70 24.58 19.36 2.25
N LEU A 71 24.13 18.20 1.76
CA LEU A 71 23.38 18.06 0.52
C LEU A 71 21.91 17.76 0.81
N TYR A 72 21.03 17.98 -0.17
CA TYR A 72 19.59 17.86 0.00
C TYR A 72 19.01 16.75 -0.88
N ARG A 73 18.03 16.03 -0.35
CA ARG A 73 17.22 15.06 -1.11
C ARG A 73 15.76 15.21 -0.71
N SER A 74 14.84 15.25 -1.65
CA SER A 74 13.41 15.40 -1.37
C SER A 74 12.64 14.18 -1.83
N THR A 75 11.66 13.77 -1.03
CA THR A 75 10.71 12.71 -1.36
C THR A 75 9.31 13.29 -1.45
N VAL A 76 8.66 13.08 -2.59
CA VAL A 76 7.27 13.44 -2.85
C VAL A 76 6.46 12.16 -2.98
N ARG A 77 5.21 12.19 -2.53
CA ARG A 77 4.24 11.11 -2.67
C ARG A 77 3.04 11.57 -3.46
N TYR A 78 2.54 10.67 -4.27
CA TYR A 78 1.28 10.73 -4.96
C TYR A 78 0.48 9.49 -4.60
N SER A 79 -0.85 9.55 -4.58
CA SER A 79 -1.67 8.40 -4.23
C SER A 79 -2.81 8.21 -5.22
N VAL A 80 -3.03 6.95 -5.61
CA VAL A 80 -4.09 6.56 -6.55
C VAL A 80 -4.98 5.47 -5.94
N VAL A 81 -6.21 5.42 -6.43
CA VAL A 81 -7.14 4.31 -6.19
C VAL A 81 -7.57 3.78 -7.54
N ARG A 82 -7.38 2.49 -7.76
CA ARG A 82 -7.77 1.78 -8.97
C ARG A 82 -8.96 0.88 -8.72
N ARG A 83 -9.74 0.62 -9.76
CA ARG A 83 -10.77 -0.42 -9.79
C ARG A 83 -10.50 -1.31 -11.00
N ALA A 84 -10.66 -2.61 -10.83
CA ALA A 84 -10.54 -3.60 -11.90
C ALA A 84 -11.81 -4.45 -11.95
N ASN A 85 -12.26 -4.72 -13.16
CA ASN A 85 -13.24 -5.76 -13.46
C ASN A 85 -12.45 -7.01 -13.83
N ILE A 86 -12.69 -8.11 -13.11
CA ILE A 86 -11.96 -9.35 -13.29
C ILE A 86 -12.91 -10.51 -13.55
N ALA A 87 -12.43 -11.47 -14.34
CA ALA A 87 -13.08 -12.74 -14.59
C ALA A 87 -12.31 -13.83 -13.83
N CYS A 88 -12.99 -14.52 -12.92
CA CYS A 88 -12.42 -15.59 -12.12
C CYS A 88 -13.08 -16.93 -12.46
N PRO A 89 -12.38 -18.06 -12.35
CA PRO A 89 -13.02 -19.38 -12.35
C PRO A 89 -13.92 -19.53 -11.12
N GLY A 90 -15.16 -19.93 -11.37
CA GLY A 90 -16.18 -20.23 -10.37
C GLY A 90 -16.70 -21.66 -10.53
N TYR A 91 -17.50 -22.12 -9.57
CA TYR A 91 -17.96 -23.52 -9.52
C TYR A 91 -18.77 -23.95 -10.76
N TYR A 92 -19.48 -23.03 -11.41
CA TYR A 92 -20.30 -23.29 -12.60
C TYR A 92 -19.83 -22.54 -13.87
N GLY A 93 -18.56 -22.10 -13.94
CA GLY A 93 -18.03 -21.38 -15.11
C GLY A 93 -17.18 -20.18 -14.71
N THR A 94 -17.38 -19.04 -15.37
CA THR A 94 -16.66 -17.79 -15.09
C THR A 94 -17.52 -16.85 -14.26
N GLU A 95 -16.98 -16.37 -13.15
CA GLU A 95 -17.60 -15.37 -12.28
C GLU A 95 -16.90 -14.02 -12.46
N ARG A 96 -17.67 -12.98 -12.77
CA ARG A 96 -17.14 -11.62 -12.86
C ARG A 96 -17.22 -10.91 -11.52
N ARG A 97 -16.14 -10.24 -11.14
CA ARG A 97 -16.02 -9.51 -9.88
C ARG A 97 -15.42 -8.13 -10.12
N VAL A 98 -15.80 -7.17 -9.28
CA VAL A 98 -15.21 -5.84 -9.27
C VAL A 98 -14.34 -5.70 -8.03
N ILE A 99 -13.05 -5.49 -8.21
CA ILE A 99 -12.10 -5.23 -7.12
C ILE A 99 -11.75 -3.76 -7.14
N THR A 100 -11.90 -3.08 -6.00
CA THR A 100 -11.35 -1.74 -5.79
C THR A 100 -10.11 -1.90 -4.92
N GLY A 101 -8.98 -1.43 -5.44
CA GLY A 101 -7.70 -1.51 -4.77
C GLY A 101 -7.64 -0.57 -3.56
N PRO A 102 -6.69 -0.82 -2.65
CA PRO A 102 -6.36 0.13 -1.59
C PRO A 102 -5.82 1.44 -2.17
N VAL A 103 -5.62 2.44 -1.31
CA VAL A 103 -4.89 3.66 -1.70
C VAL A 103 -3.42 3.29 -1.90
N GLU A 104 -2.96 3.34 -3.14
CA GLU A 104 -1.60 2.99 -3.53
C GLU A 104 -0.72 4.24 -3.54
N PRO A 105 0.26 4.35 -2.62
CA PRO A 105 1.22 5.45 -2.65
C PRO A 105 2.32 5.18 -3.67
N VAL A 106 2.64 6.19 -4.47
CA VAL A 106 3.79 6.22 -5.38
C VAL A 106 4.75 7.29 -4.87
N TYR A 107 6.00 6.91 -4.66
CA TYR A 107 7.04 7.79 -4.14
C TYR A 107 8.00 8.22 -5.25
N PHE A 108 8.34 9.50 -5.26
CA PHE A 108 9.29 10.12 -6.19
C PHE A 108 10.39 10.76 -5.36
N GLN A 109 11.62 10.36 -5.59
CA GLN A 109 12.79 10.88 -4.89
C GLN A 109 13.65 11.67 -5.86
N SER A 110 14.10 12.85 -5.44
CA SER A 110 15.12 13.58 -6.16
C SER A 110 16.45 12.84 -6.09
N THR A 111 17.36 13.22 -6.99
CA THR A 111 18.78 12.97 -6.76
C THR A 111 19.30 13.86 -5.62
N VAL A 112 20.54 13.62 -5.18
CA VAL A 112 21.18 14.44 -4.16
C VAL A 112 21.60 15.78 -4.78
N GLN A 113 21.09 16.88 -4.26
CA GLN A 113 21.25 18.21 -4.80
C GLN A 113 22.02 19.14 -3.86
N GLY A 114 22.70 20.14 -4.44
CA GLY A 114 23.39 21.17 -3.67
C GLY A 114 22.47 22.19 -3.00
N SER A 115 21.17 22.19 -3.30
CA SER A 115 20.19 23.05 -2.65
C SER A 115 18.85 22.35 -2.43
N TRP A 116 18.18 22.73 -1.36
CA TRP A 116 16.84 22.26 -1.02
C TRP A 116 15.80 22.57 -2.09
N SER A 117 15.86 23.77 -2.67
CA SER A 117 14.93 24.18 -3.74
C SER A 117 15.08 23.29 -4.98
N ALA A 118 16.33 22.96 -5.36
CA ALA A 118 16.59 22.06 -6.47
C ALA A 118 16.07 20.63 -6.20
N ALA A 119 16.35 20.08 -5.02
CA ALA A 119 15.86 18.76 -4.62
C ALA A 119 14.32 18.67 -4.68
N ARG A 120 13.63 19.67 -4.10
CA ARG A 120 12.17 19.72 -4.14
C ARG A 120 11.63 19.87 -5.54
N SER A 121 12.18 20.80 -6.32
CA SER A 121 11.72 21.06 -7.69
C SER A 121 11.84 19.82 -8.56
N GLU A 122 12.94 19.08 -8.44
CA GLU A 122 13.15 17.82 -9.15
C GLU A 122 12.13 16.75 -8.72
N ALA A 123 11.96 16.49 -7.42
CA ALA A 123 11.02 15.49 -6.93
C ALA A 123 9.56 15.79 -7.34
N PHE A 124 9.14 17.06 -7.26
CA PHE A 124 7.83 17.50 -7.74
C PHE A 124 7.72 17.45 -9.26
N GLY A 125 8.81 17.71 -10.00
CA GLY A 125 8.88 17.54 -11.45
C GLY A 125 8.60 16.10 -11.87
N LEU A 126 9.29 15.14 -11.25
CA LEU A 126 9.09 13.71 -11.47
C LEU A 126 7.65 13.28 -11.19
N CYS A 127 7.09 13.70 -10.05
CA CYS A 127 5.72 13.38 -9.68
C CYS A 127 4.70 13.95 -10.67
N ARG A 128 4.89 15.20 -11.14
CA ARG A 128 3.99 15.83 -12.12
C ARG A 128 4.08 15.16 -13.49
N SER A 129 5.28 14.86 -13.98
CA SER A 129 5.45 14.12 -15.24
C SER A 129 4.73 12.78 -15.18
N TYR A 130 4.92 12.00 -14.11
CA TYR A 130 4.19 10.74 -13.94
C TYR A 130 2.68 10.92 -13.98
N ARG A 131 2.16 11.98 -13.36
CA ARG A 131 0.72 12.28 -13.39
C ARG A 131 0.25 12.66 -14.80
N GLU A 132 1.00 13.49 -15.49
CA GLU A 132 0.67 13.91 -16.86
C GLU A 132 0.76 12.76 -17.86
N ASP A 133 1.73 11.87 -17.71
CA ASP A 133 1.95 10.77 -18.66
C ASP A 133 1.04 9.57 -18.40
N TRP A 134 0.89 9.17 -17.13
CA TRP A 134 0.21 7.91 -16.80
C TRP A 134 -1.23 8.10 -16.36
N VAL A 135 -1.48 9.11 -15.52
CA VAL A 135 -2.79 9.30 -14.87
C VAL A 135 -3.77 9.96 -15.83
N SER A 136 -3.30 10.88 -16.67
CA SER A 136 -4.15 11.51 -17.69
C SER A 136 -4.64 10.52 -18.75
N LEU A 137 -3.86 9.47 -19.01
CA LEU A 137 -4.19 8.40 -19.95
C LEU A 137 -5.00 7.27 -19.31
N ALA A 138 -5.15 7.27 -17.99
CA ALA A 138 -5.89 6.22 -17.30
C ALA A 138 -7.40 6.36 -17.57
N PRO A 139 -8.10 5.26 -17.93
CA PRO A 139 -9.54 5.29 -18.15
C PRO A 139 -10.27 5.69 -16.87
N GLU A 140 -11.21 6.63 -16.99
CA GLU A 140 -12.06 7.03 -15.87
C GLU A 140 -13.10 5.96 -15.57
N CYS A 141 -13.39 5.73 -14.29
CA CYS A 141 -14.44 4.79 -13.93
C CYS A 141 -15.82 5.33 -14.33
N PRO A 142 -16.70 4.51 -14.93
CA PRO A 142 -18.04 4.95 -15.27
C PRO A 142 -18.77 5.45 -14.01
N ALA A 143 -19.45 6.59 -14.16
CA ALA A 143 -20.31 7.13 -13.11
C ALA A 143 -21.37 6.07 -12.77
N ARG A 144 -21.46 5.71 -11.49
CA ARG A 144 -22.49 4.80 -10.98
C ARG A 144 -23.85 5.46 -10.98
#